data_AF-A0A514EGK6-F1
#
_entry.id   AF-A0A514EGK6-F1
#
_cell.length_a   1.000
_cell.length_b   1.000
_cell.length_c   1.000
_cell.angle_alpha   90.00
_cell.angle_beta   90.00
_cell.angle_gamma   90.00
#
_symmetry.space_group_name_H-M   'P 1'
#
loop_
_entity.id
_entity.type
_entity.pdbx_description
1 polymer ?
#
loop_
_entity_poly.entity_id
_entity_poly.type
_entity_poly.pdbx_seq_one_letter_code
_entity_poly.pdbx_strand_id
1 'polypeptide(L)' 'MIRIDSIWLATEPMDMLAGTETTLAKVISVSGAAQPHCAYLFANRCANRMKVCKVADSESDIVSIVHNVHIAVRER' A
#
# COMPACT_ATOMS: atom_id res chain seq x y z
N MET A 1 12.15 4.38 15.87
CA MET A 1 10.77 3.95 16.18
C MET A 1 9.86 4.53 15.10
N ILE A 2 9.23 3.70 14.26
CA ILE A 2 8.47 4.17 13.09
C ILE A 2 7.05 4.54 13.55
N ARG A 3 6.67 5.82 13.45
CA ARG A 3 5.33 6.31 13.77
C ARG A 3 4.43 6.16 12.54
N ILE A 4 3.30 5.48 12.71
CA ILE A 4 2.23 5.37 11.71
C ILE A 4 0.98 5.96 12.34
N ASP A 5 0.43 7.01 11.76
CA ASP A 5 -0.73 7.72 12.30
C ASP A 5 -2.04 7.21 11.70
N SER A 6 -2.01 6.70 10.47
CA SER A 6 -3.20 6.17 9.78
C SER A 6 -2.85 5.03 8.81
N ILE A 7 -3.80 4.11 8.63
CA ILE A 7 -3.71 2.98 7.70
C ILE A 7 -4.85 3.08 6.70
N TRP A 8 -4.49 3.08 5.42
CA TRP A 8 -5.42 3.13 4.29
C TRP A 8 -5.44 1.80 3.56
N LEU A 9 -6.64 1.26 3.33
CA LEU A 9 -6.84 0.03 2.58
C LEU A 9 -7.39 0.37 1.19
N ALA A 10 -6.60 0.13 0.15
CA ALA A 10 -7.07 0.21 -1.21
C ALA A 10 -7.82 -1.08 -1.57
N THR A 11 -9.05 -0.94 -2.05
CA THR A 11 -9.86 -2.04 -2.58
C THR A 11 -9.46 -2.43 -4.00
N GLU A 12 -8.77 -1.53 -4.70
CA GLU A 12 -8.22 -1.82 -6.03
C GLU A 12 -6.96 -2.69 -5.94
N PRO A 13 -6.88 -3.74 -6.77
CA PRO A 13 -5.70 -4.57 -6.78
C PRO A 13 -4.50 -3.86 -7.43
N MET A 14 -3.31 -4.08 -6.88
CA MET A 14 -2.03 -3.59 -7.40
C MET A 14 -1.16 -4.77 -7.85
N ASP A 15 -0.42 -4.56 -8.94
CA ASP A 15 0.62 -5.49 -9.35
C ASP A 15 1.80 -5.48 -8.36
N MET A 16 2.21 -6.64 -7.89
CA MET A 16 3.24 -6.73 -6.84
C MET A 16 4.66 -6.46 -7.37
N LEU A 17 4.87 -6.54 -8.69
CA LEU A 17 6.13 -6.20 -9.35
C LEU A 17 6.24 -4.69 -9.63
N ALA A 18 5.16 -3.93 -9.40
CA ALA A 18 5.17 -2.48 -9.51
C ALA A 18 6.27 -1.87 -8.65
N GLY A 19 7.12 -1.03 -9.23
CA GLY A 19 8.17 -0.30 -8.52
C GLY A 19 7.62 0.74 -7.55
N THR A 20 8.51 1.44 -6.86
CA THR A 20 8.16 2.50 -5.88
C THR A 20 7.36 3.63 -6.55
N GLU A 21 7.73 4.03 -7.77
CA GLU A 21 7.05 5.12 -8.51
C GLU A 21 5.60 4.74 -8.89
N THR A 22 5.39 3.53 -9.41
CA THR A 22 4.05 3.03 -9.74
C THR A 22 3.18 2.88 -8.49
N THR A 23 3.80 2.46 -7.39
CA THR A 23 3.16 2.34 -6.09
C THR A 23 2.72 3.71 -5.58
N LEU A 24 3.61 4.72 -5.66
CA LEU A 24 3.30 6.10 -5.28
C LEU A 24 2.20 6.68 -6.16
N ALA A 25 2.26 6.49 -7.48
CA ALA A 25 1.22 6.95 -8.41
C ALA A 25 -0.15 6.35 -8.05
N LYS A 26 -0.20 5.08 -7.65
CA LYS A 26 -1.45 4.46 -7.20
C LYS A 26 -1.89 5.00 -5.83
N VAL A 27 -0.97 5.21 -4.89
CA VAL A 27 -1.28 5.87 -3.60
C VAL A 27 -1.92 7.23 -3.83
N ILE A 28 -1.32 8.07 -4.68
CA ILE A 28 -1.85 9.40 -5.03
C ILE A 28 -3.20 9.27 -5.76
N SER A 29 -3.35 8.30 -6.67
CA SER A 29 -4.62 8.09 -7.38
C SER A 29 -5.77 7.66 -6.46
N VAL A 30 -5.50 6.87 -5.42
CA VAL A 30 -6.53 6.33 -4.51
C VAL A 30 -6.78 7.28 -3.32
N SER A 31 -5.75 7.99 -2.87
CA SER A 31 -5.79 8.85 -1.68
C SER A 31 -5.86 10.35 -2.01
N GLY A 32 -5.71 10.74 -3.28
CA GLY A 32 -5.59 12.14 -3.73
C GLY A 32 -4.22 12.78 -3.48
N ALA A 33 -3.54 12.40 -2.39
CA ALA A 33 -2.18 12.83 -2.04
C ALA A 33 -1.48 11.77 -1.19
N ALA A 34 -0.15 11.72 -1.27
CA ALA A 34 0.68 10.91 -0.39
C ALA A 34 0.82 11.60 0.98
N GLN A 35 0.15 11.09 2.00
CA GLN A 35 0.24 11.67 3.35
C GLN A 35 1.44 11.10 4.11
N PRO A 36 2.25 11.94 4.78
CA PRO A 36 3.35 11.47 5.60
C PRO A 36 2.82 10.65 6.79
N HIS A 37 3.62 9.69 7.24
CA HIS A 37 3.27 8.76 8.34
C HIS A 37 2.01 7.91 8.09
N CYS A 38 1.56 7.81 6.84
CA CYS A 38 0.47 6.91 6.46
C CYS A 38 1.01 5.62 5.85
N ALA A 39 0.34 4.52 6.17
CA ALA A 39 0.57 3.22 5.55
C ALA A 39 -0.58 2.89 4.59
N TYR A 40 -0.26 2.58 3.34
CA TYR A 40 -1.20 2.20 2.30
C TYR A 40 -1.09 0.71 2.04
N LEU A 41 -2.22 0.00 2.05
CA LEU A 41 -2.30 -1.44 1.86
C LEU A 41 -3.02 -1.74 0.54
N PHE A 42 -2.35 -2.45 -0.35
CA PHE A 42 -2.90 -2.88 -1.64
C PHE A 42 -3.00 -4.39 -1.71
N ALA A 43 -4.16 -4.89 -2.15
CA ALA A 43 -4.33 -6.30 -2.45
C ALA A 43 -3.68 -6.66 -3.79
N ASN A 44 -3.11 -7.86 -3.88
CA ASN A 44 -2.66 -8.40 -5.15
C ASN A 44 -3.87 -8.83 -5.98
N ARG A 45 -3.87 -8.47 -7.28
CA ARG A 45 -4.88 -8.93 -8.25
C ARG A 45 -4.96 -10.45 -8.34
N CYS A 46 -3.84 -11.14 -8.12
CA CYS A 46 -3.68 -12.55 -8.49
C CYS A 46 -3.61 -13.56 -7.34
N ALA A 47 -3.38 -13.17 -6.08
CA ALA A 47 -3.35 -14.10 -4.93
C ALA A 47 -2.98 -13.39 -3.61
N ASN A 48 -3.55 -13.85 -2.48
CA ASN A 48 -3.13 -13.88 -1.05
C ASN A 48 -1.93 -13.06 -0.51
N ARG A 49 -1.51 -11.99 -1.19
CA ARG A 49 -0.40 -11.11 -0.83
C ARG A 49 -0.92 -9.69 -0.79
N MET A 50 -0.48 -8.97 0.22
CA MET A 50 -0.74 -7.55 0.38
C MET A 50 0.58 -6.79 0.30
N LYS A 51 0.58 -5.68 -0.42
CA LYS A 51 1.70 -4.74 -0.40
C LYS A 51 1.37 -3.62 0.57
N VAL A 52 2.25 -3.43 1.54
CA VAL A 52 2.20 -2.31 2.49
C VAL A 52 3.21 -1.28 2.01
N CYS A 53 2.77 -0.04 1.82
CA CYS A 53 3.61 1.06 1.36
C CYS A 53 3.53 2.18 2.40
N LYS A 54 4.67 2.58 2.95
CA LYS A 54 4.73 3.66 3.94
C LYS A 54 5.40 4.85 3.31
N VAL A 55 4.75 6.01 3.42
CA VAL A 55 5.35 7.31 3.09
C VAL A 55 5.91 7.85 4.40
N ALA A 56 7.23 8.04 4.48
CA ALA A 56 7.84 8.66 5.66
C ALA A 56 7.68 10.19 5.62
N ASP A 57 8.45 10.90 6.45
CA ASP A 57 8.40 12.37 6.62
C ASP A 57 8.57 13.16 5.29
N SER A 58 9.21 12.53 4.29
CA SER A 58 9.40 13.05 2.94
C SER A 58 8.84 12.08 1.90
N GLU A 59 8.26 12.60 0.81
CA GLU A 59 7.72 11.81 -0.32
C GLU A 59 8.77 10.86 -0.95
N SER A 60 10.06 11.15 -0.75
CA SER A 60 11.19 10.38 -1.26
C SER A 60 11.48 9.10 -0.47
N ASP A 61 10.98 8.97 0.75
CA ASP A 61 11.25 7.84 1.65
C ASP A 61 10.05 6.88 1.66
N ILE A 62 9.84 6.20 0.54
CA ILE A 62 8.78 5.20 0.40
C ILE A 62 9.37 3.81 0.60
N VAL A 63 8.95 3.16 1.68
CA VAL A 63 9.30 1.76 1.95
C VAL A 63 8.10 0.89 1.63
N SER A 64 8.28 -0.01 0.67
CA SER A 64 7.29 -1.02 0.31
C SER A 64 7.69 -2.39 0.85
N ILE A 65 6.78 -3.06 1.54
CA ILE A 65 6.94 -4.41 2.06
C ILE A 65 5.79 -5.26 1.54
N VAL A 66 6.11 -6.40 0.93
CA VAL A 66 5.09 -7.38 0.52
C VAL A 66 4.96 -8.42 1.62
N HIS A 67 3.73 -8.65 2.09
CA HIS A 67 3.43 -9.67 3.09
C HIS A 67 2.49 -10.72 2.52
N ASN A 68 2.74 -12.00 2.82
CA ASN A 68 1.76 -13.06 2.59
C ASN A 68 0.66 -12.92 3.64
N VAL A 69 -0.57 -12.64 3.21
CA VAL A 69 -1.73 -12.55 4.10
C VAL A 69 -2.77 -13.51 3.59
N HIS A 70 -3.11 -14.52 4.40
CA HIS A 70 -4.30 -15.35 4.14
C HIS A 70 -5.54 -14.49 4.40
N ILE A 71 -5.96 -13.71 3.39
CA ILE A 71 -7.25 -13.04 3.42
C ILE A 71 -8.28 -14.11 3.06
N ALA A 72 -9.04 -14.56 4.05
CA ALA A 72 -10.29 -15.25 3.79
C ALA A 72 -11.26 -14.22 3.20
N VAL A 73 -11.22 -14.05 1.87
CA VAL A 73 -12.25 -13.30 1.15
C VAL A 73 -13.52 -14.14 1.26
N ARG A 74 -14.35 -13.84 2.26
CA ARG A 74 -15.70 -14.38 2.34
C ARG A 74 -16.52 -13.61 1.32
N GLU A 75 -16.66 -14.17 0.12
CA GLU A 75 -17.60 -13.65 -0.89
C GLU A 75 -18.97 -13.43 -0.23
N ARG A 76 -19.45 -12.20 -0.29
CA ARG A 76 -20.84 -11.83 -0.12
C ARG A 76 -21.27 -11.10 -1.38
#